data_AF-A0A0L1KG08-F1
#
_entry.id   AF-A0A0L1KG08-F1
#
_cell.length_a   1.000
_cell.length_b   1.000
_cell.length_c   1.000
_cell.angle_alpha   90.00
_cell.angle_beta   90.00
_cell.angle_gamma   90.00
#
_symmetry.space_group_name_H-M   'P 1'
#
loop_
_entity.id
_entity.type
_entity.pdbx_description
1 polymer ?
#
loop_
_entity_poly.entity_id
_entity_poly.type
_entity_poly.pdbx_seq_one_letter_code
_entity_poly.pdbx_strand_id
1 'polypeptide(L)'
;MRKAIKKELEAERLFGEDLFEVWINEDAPPADTSQDSLDVCLESVDKADIVLVLANGNAGWAPDTADIGICHAELLRAHSSAPGKVRLISLGKVKGDPSDLAQISRDRRFDEFLSTQNFFRGGSVRNVKQAKERVREALVDAVKSLAHLGVREARKGK
;
A
#
# COMPACT_ATOMS: atom_id res chain seq x y z
N MET A 1 -11.76 0.09 -8.24
CA MET A 1 -10.70 1.11 -8.40
C MET A 1 -9.31 0.48 -8.53
N ARG A 2 -8.86 -0.35 -7.57
CA ARG A 2 -7.54 -1.01 -7.58
C ARG A 2 -7.22 -1.74 -8.90
N LYS A 3 -8.14 -2.58 -9.40
CA LYS A 3 -8.00 -3.25 -10.71
C LYS A 3 -7.73 -2.30 -11.90
N ALA A 4 -8.37 -1.12 -11.90
CA ALA A 4 -8.15 -0.13 -12.95
C ALA A 4 -6.78 0.55 -12.82
N ILE A 5 -6.34 0.83 -11.60
CA ILE A 5 -4.99 1.34 -11.33
C ILE A 5 -3.95 0.31 -11.75
N LYS A 6 -4.08 -0.95 -11.31
CA LYS A 6 -3.21 -2.06 -11.71
C LYS A 6 -3.04 -2.12 -13.23
N LYS A 7 -4.15 -2.20 -13.98
CA LYS A 7 -4.13 -2.24 -15.45
C LYS A 7 -3.41 -1.03 -16.07
N GLU A 8 -3.60 0.16 -15.52
CA GLU A 8 -2.93 1.37 -16.02
C GLU A 8 -1.42 1.32 -15.77
N LEU A 9 -0.99 0.88 -14.59
CA LEU A 9 0.43 0.79 -14.24
C LEU A 9 1.15 -0.32 -15.01
N GLU A 10 0.52 -1.49 -15.15
CA GLU A 10 1.08 -2.62 -15.92
C GLU A 10 1.11 -2.35 -17.44
N ALA A 11 0.42 -1.31 -17.92
CA ALA A 11 0.48 -0.88 -19.32
C ALA A 11 1.67 0.06 -19.60
N GLU A 12 2.33 0.59 -18.57
CA GLU A 12 3.48 1.46 -18.74
C GLU A 12 4.68 0.68 -19.32
N ARG A 13 5.38 1.32 -20.25
CA ARG A 13 6.52 0.73 -20.97
C ARG A 13 7.70 1.70 -20.99
N LEU A 14 8.91 1.17 -20.84
CA LEU A 14 10.14 1.92 -21.04
C LEU A 14 10.94 1.27 -22.17
N PHE A 15 11.07 1.97 -23.31
CA PHE A 15 11.74 1.46 -24.51
C PHE A 15 11.19 0.12 -25.03
N GLY A 16 9.90 -0.14 -24.83
CA GLY A 16 9.24 -1.39 -25.25
C GLY A 16 9.18 -2.47 -24.17
N GLU A 17 9.88 -2.28 -23.05
CA GLU A 17 9.89 -3.23 -21.93
C GLU A 17 8.84 -2.88 -20.88
N ASP A 18 8.23 -3.91 -20.30
CA ASP A 18 7.28 -3.81 -19.18
C ASP A 18 7.98 -3.22 -17.96
N LEU A 19 7.48 -2.09 -17.44
CA LEU A 19 8.14 -1.40 -16.34
C LEU A 19 7.70 -1.91 -14.96
N PHE A 20 6.46 -2.40 -14.86
CA PHE A 20 5.86 -2.80 -13.58
C PHE A 20 5.06 -4.09 -13.73
N GLU A 21 5.25 -4.99 -12.77
CA GLU A 21 4.30 -6.03 -12.39
C GLU A 21 3.57 -5.56 -11.13
N VAL A 22 2.24 -5.59 -11.12
CA VAL A 22 1.47 -5.01 -10.00
C VAL A 22 0.61 -6.06 -9.34
N TRP A 23 0.86 -6.35 -8.08
CA TRP A 23 0.03 -7.26 -7.30
C TRP A 23 -1.06 -6.52 -6.52
N ILE A 24 -2.26 -7.11 -6.44
CA ILE A 24 -3.34 -6.71 -5.53
C ILE A 24 -3.96 -7.96 -4.89
N ASN A 25 -4.47 -7.83 -3.66
CA ASN A 25 -5.08 -8.97 -2.97
C ASN A 25 -6.27 -9.58 -3.73
N GLU A 26 -7.00 -8.82 -4.55
CA GLU A 26 -8.10 -9.36 -5.35
C GLU A 26 -7.68 -10.33 -6.47
N ASP A 27 -6.37 -10.46 -6.73
CA ASP A 27 -5.82 -11.42 -7.69
C ASP A 27 -5.35 -12.72 -7.01
N ALA A 28 -5.33 -12.77 -5.66
CA ALA A 28 -4.96 -13.96 -4.93
C ALA A 28 -5.98 -15.09 -5.20
N PRO A 29 -5.51 -16.36 -5.36
CA PRO A 29 -6.42 -17.48 -5.44
C PRO A 29 -7.30 -17.55 -4.19
N PRO A 30 -8.49 -18.18 -4.26
CA PRO A 30 -9.31 -18.43 -3.08
C PRO A 30 -8.46 -19.13 -2.03
N ALA A 31 -8.31 -18.48 -0.88
CA ALA A 31 -7.56 -19.04 0.22
C ALA A 31 -8.43 -20.08 0.95
N ASP A 32 -7.86 -21.24 1.28
CA ASP A 32 -8.55 -22.28 2.03
C ASP A 32 -8.91 -21.79 3.45
N THR A 33 -8.09 -20.87 3.99
CA THR A 33 -8.39 -20.17 5.25
C THR A 33 -8.05 -18.68 5.19
N SER A 34 -8.57 -17.96 6.18
CA SER A 34 -8.29 -16.53 6.35
C SER A 34 -6.85 -16.23 6.80
N GLN A 35 -6.17 -17.20 7.41
CA GLN A 35 -4.77 -17.10 7.77
C GLN A 35 -3.88 -17.16 6.52
N ASP A 36 -4.22 -18.05 5.58
CA ASP A 36 -3.51 -18.14 4.29
C ASP A 36 -3.63 -16.83 3.49
N SER A 37 -4.77 -16.13 3.59
CA SER A 37 -4.95 -14.82 2.96
C SER A 37 -4.02 -13.76 3.54
N LEU A 38 -3.83 -13.75 4.87
CA LEU A 38 -2.91 -12.83 5.54
C LEU A 38 -1.46 -13.13 5.15
N ASP A 39 -1.06 -14.40 5.16
CA ASP A 39 0.30 -14.80 4.84
C ASP A 39 0.66 -14.45 3.39
N VAL A 40 -0.25 -14.67 2.44
CA VAL A 40 -0.06 -14.27 1.03
C VAL A 40 0.08 -12.76 0.87
N CYS A 41 -0.72 -11.97 1.59
CA CYS A 41 -0.59 -10.52 1.61
C CYS A 41 0.77 -10.06 2.13
N LEU A 42 1.24 -10.63 3.24
CA LEU A 42 2.52 -10.26 3.85
C LEU A 42 3.71 -10.71 3.00
N GLU A 43 3.65 -11.88 2.38
CA GLU A 43 4.67 -12.35 1.44
C GLU A 43 4.75 -11.43 0.20
N SER A 44 3.60 -11.01 -0.33
CA SER A 44 3.54 -10.04 -1.43
C SER A 44 4.17 -8.70 -1.05
N VAL A 45 3.94 -8.23 0.17
CA VAL A 45 4.58 -7.01 0.71
C VAL A 45 6.10 -7.18 0.80
N ASP A 46 6.58 -8.34 1.23
CA ASP A 46 8.02 -8.60 1.34
C ASP A 46 8.70 -8.61 -0.03
N LYS A 47 8.06 -9.23 -1.03
CA LYS A 47 8.56 -9.30 -2.42
C LYS A 47 8.50 -7.95 -3.17
N ALA A 48 7.55 -7.08 -2.83
CA ALA A 48 7.34 -5.84 -3.57
C ALA A 48 8.52 -4.84 -3.43
N ASP A 49 8.98 -4.30 -4.55
CA ASP A 49 9.98 -3.23 -4.62
C ASP A 49 9.42 -1.84 -4.27
N ILE A 50 8.12 -1.64 -4.50
CA ILE A 50 7.37 -0.42 -4.20
C ILE A 50 6.03 -0.83 -3.62
N VAL A 51 5.64 -0.23 -2.48
CA VAL A 51 4.35 -0.48 -1.83
C VAL A 51 3.51 0.80 -1.90
N LEU A 52 2.44 0.77 -2.68
CA LEU A 52 1.48 1.86 -2.82
C LEU A 52 0.27 1.63 -1.93
N VAL A 53 0.02 2.55 -0.99
CA VAL A 53 -0.98 2.39 0.07
C VAL A 53 -2.12 3.37 -0.16
N LEU A 54 -3.32 2.84 -0.41
CA LEU A 54 -4.53 3.64 -0.59
C LEU A 54 -5.29 3.72 0.73
N ALA A 55 -4.99 4.74 1.54
CA ALA A 55 -5.47 4.81 2.91
C ALA A 55 -6.77 5.63 3.04
N ASN A 56 -7.82 5.01 3.56
CA ASN A 56 -9.11 5.65 3.86
C ASN A 56 -9.49 5.58 5.36
N GLY A 57 -8.58 5.12 6.23
CA GLY A 57 -8.79 4.93 7.66
C GLY A 57 -9.34 3.55 8.07
N ASN A 58 -9.76 2.71 7.11
CA ASN A 58 -10.17 1.34 7.40
C ASN A 58 -8.92 0.43 7.50
N ALA A 59 -8.79 -0.30 8.60
CA ALA A 59 -7.64 -1.17 8.87
C ALA A 59 -7.63 -2.47 8.04
N GLY A 60 -8.69 -2.72 7.27
CA GLY A 60 -8.95 -3.99 6.61
C GLY A 60 -9.60 -5.01 7.54
N TRP A 61 -9.94 -6.16 6.96
CA TRP A 61 -10.44 -7.32 7.70
C TRP A 61 -9.37 -7.88 8.65
N ALA A 62 -9.79 -8.52 9.74
CA ALA A 62 -8.93 -9.21 10.69
C ALA A 62 -9.63 -10.47 11.20
N PRO A 63 -8.92 -11.56 11.52
CA PRO A 63 -9.50 -12.65 12.30
C PRO A 63 -9.86 -12.17 13.70
N ASP A 64 -10.81 -12.84 14.37
CA ASP A 64 -11.32 -12.41 15.68
C ASP A 64 -10.23 -12.29 16.77
N THR A 65 -9.14 -13.03 16.62
CA THR A 65 -7.99 -13.02 17.53
C THR A 65 -6.96 -11.93 17.25
N ALA A 66 -7.10 -11.18 16.15
CA ALA A 66 -6.12 -10.18 15.73
C ALA A 66 -6.45 -8.76 16.20
N ASP A 67 -5.43 -8.12 16.77
CA ASP A 67 -5.51 -6.73 17.26
C ASP A 67 -5.47 -5.68 16.15
N ILE A 68 -5.00 -6.02 14.94
CA ILE A 68 -4.92 -5.10 13.81
C ILE A 68 -5.50 -5.75 12.56
N GLY A 69 -6.03 -4.93 11.66
CA GLY A 69 -6.49 -5.40 10.35
C GLY A 69 -5.33 -5.62 9.38
N ILE A 70 -5.61 -6.39 8.32
CA ILE A 70 -4.64 -6.79 7.31
C ILE A 70 -3.92 -5.60 6.68
N CYS A 71 -4.62 -4.51 6.35
CA CYS A 71 -4.00 -3.33 5.75
C CYS A 71 -3.06 -2.59 6.72
N HIS A 72 -3.36 -2.62 8.01
CA HIS A 72 -2.44 -2.13 9.03
C HIS A 72 -1.20 -3.03 9.10
N ALA A 73 -1.38 -4.36 9.15
CA ALA A 73 -0.27 -5.31 9.19
C ALA A 73 0.65 -5.20 7.96
N GLU A 74 0.09 -5.11 6.76
CA GLU A 74 0.82 -4.90 5.49
C GLU A 74 1.65 -3.60 5.54
N LEU A 75 1.03 -2.49 5.96
CA LEU A 75 1.73 -1.21 6.05
C LEU A 75 2.85 -1.23 7.08
N LEU A 76 2.58 -1.81 8.26
CA LEU A 76 3.57 -1.95 9.33
C LEU A 76 4.75 -2.78 8.83
N ARG A 77 4.50 -3.93 8.20
CA ARG A 77 5.54 -4.81 7.63
C ARG A 77 6.39 -4.10 6.57
N ALA A 78 5.75 -3.43 5.63
CA ALA A 78 6.44 -2.69 4.56
C ALA A 78 7.30 -1.56 5.13
N HIS A 79 6.75 -0.81 6.08
CA HIS A 79 7.44 0.34 6.66
C HIS A 79 8.58 -0.09 7.59
N SER A 80 8.40 -1.12 8.41
CA SER A 80 9.45 -1.62 9.30
C SER A 80 10.62 -2.27 8.56
N SER A 81 10.36 -2.92 7.41
CA SER A 81 11.40 -3.57 6.62
C SER A 81 12.18 -2.58 5.74
N ALA A 82 11.47 -1.72 5.01
CA ALA A 82 12.08 -0.80 4.06
C ALA A 82 11.22 0.47 3.90
N PRO A 83 11.30 1.46 4.82
CA PRO A 83 10.49 2.67 4.76
C PRO A 83 10.51 3.38 3.40
N GLY A 84 11.66 3.36 2.73
CA GLY A 84 11.89 4.01 1.43
C GLY A 84 11.04 3.47 0.27
N LYS A 85 10.50 2.24 0.38
CA LYS A 85 9.64 1.63 -0.64
C LYS A 85 8.16 2.00 -0.52
N VAL A 86 7.76 2.57 0.61
CA VAL A 86 6.36 2.84 0.92
C VAL A 86 5.95 4.21 0.40
N ARG A 87 4.81 4.29 -0.29
CA ARG A 87 4.12 5.55 -0.60
C ARG A 87 2.68 5.48 -0.20
N LEU A 88 2.25 6.45 0.58
CA LEU A 88 0.88 6.54 1.04
C LEU A 88 0.09 7.55 0.22
N ILE A 89 -1.16 7.23 -0.05
CA ILE A 89 -2.10 8.11 -0.72
C ILE A 89 -3.31 8.18 0.19
N SER A 90 -3.54 9.35 0.80
CA SER A 90 -4.73 9.55 1.62
C SER A 90 -5.94 9.78 0.74
N LEU A 91 -6.92 8.88 0.84
CA LEU A 91 -8.21 8.99 0.16
C LEU A 91 -9.24 9.80 0.96
N GLY A 92 -8.85 10.32 2.12
CA GLY A 92 -9.77 10.86 3.12
C GLY A 92 -10.48 9.75 3.89
N LYS A 93 -11.06 10.12 5.04
CA LYS A 93 -11.83 9.17 5.85
C LYS A 93 -13.14 8.85 5.16
N VAL A 94 -13.35 7.58 4.83
CA VAL A 94 -14.68 7.08 4.46
C VAL A 94 -15.34 6.68 5.77
N LYS A 95 -16.51 7.26 6.09
CA LYS A 95 -17.29 6.79 7.23
C LYS A 95 -17.66 5.34 6.97
N GLY A 96 -17.03 4.42 7.70
CA GLY A 96 -17.57 3.08 7.84
C GLY A 96 -18.90 3.16 8.59
N ASP A 97 -19.69 2.10 8.45
CA ASP A 97 -20.79 1.79 9.36
C ASP A 97 -20.48 0.47 10.10
N PRO A 98 -19.37 0.35 10.86
CA PRO A 98 -19.12 -0.88 11.59
C PRO A 98 -19.98 -0.82 12.85
N SER A 99 -21.01 -1.66 12.91
CA SER A 99 -21.68 -2.00 14.17
C SER A 99 -20.77 -2.83 15.11
N ASP A 100 -19.62 -3.30 14.60
CA ASP A 100 -18.59 -4.04 15.34
C ASP A 100 -17.59 -3.11 16.06
N LEU A 101 -17.63 -3.13 17.39
CA LEU A 101 -16.70 -2.40 18.26
C LEU A 101 -15.24 -2.80 18.05
N ALA A 102 -14.96 -4.06 17.70
CA ALA A 102 -13.60 -4.52 17.45
C ALA A 102 -13.03 -3.86 16.17
N GLN A 103 -13.82 -3.78 15.09
CA GLN A 103 -13.42 -3.06 13.89
C GLN A 103 -13.18 -1.57 14.14
N ILE A 104 -14.05 -0.90 14.92
CA ILE A 104 -13.86 0.52 15.29
C ILE A 104 -12.50 0.70 16.01
N SER A 105 -12.16 -0.22 16.91
CA SER A 105 -10.90 -0.21 17.64
C SER A 105 -9.69 -0.40 16.70
N ARG A 106 -9.79 -1.32 15.73
CA ARG A 106 -8.76 -1.56 14.70
C ARG A 106 -8.57 -0.34 13.80
N ASP A 107 -9.65 0.23 13.29
CA ASP A 107 -9.64 1.41 12.42
C ASP A 107 -9.01 2.61 13.15
N ARG A 108 -9.35 2.82 14.43
CA ARG A 108 -8.72 3.84 15.26
C ARG A 108 -7.22 3.64 15.39
N ARG A 109 -6.76 2.43 15.72
CA ARG A 109 -5.32 2.12 15.81
C ARG A 109 -4.62 2.38 14.48
N PHE A 110 -5.26 2.06 13.36
CA PHE A 110 -4.70 2.30 12.03
C PHE A 110 -4.62 3.80 11.73
N ASP A 111 -5.67 4.57 12.01
CA ASP A 111 -5.67 6.03 11.88
C ASP A 111 -4.55 6.68 12.72
N GLU A 112 -4.36 6.22 13.97
CA GLU A 112 -3.29 6.67 14.84
C GLU A 112 -1.92 6.35 14.21
N PHE A 113 -1.72 5.12 13.73
CA PHE A 113 -0.50 4.72 13.02
C PHE A 113 -0.24 5.61 11.79
N LEU A 114 -1.22 5.80 10.91
CA LEU A 114 -1.14 6.66 9.74
C LEU A 114 -0.76 8.11 10.07
N SER A 115 -1.22 8.61 11.23
CA SER A 115 -0.96 9.99 11.66
C SER A 115 0.48 10.21 12.13
N THR A 116 1.09 9.19 12.74
CA THR A 116 2.45 9.27 13.33
C THR A 116 3.57 9.20 12.30
N GLN A 117 3.30 8.62 11.13
CA GLN A 117 4.31 8.38 10.12
C GLN A 117 4.40 9.52 9.11
N ASN A 118 5.62 9.91 8.75
CA ASN A 118 5.89 10.93 7.74
C ASN A 118 5.84 10.32 6.33
N PHE A 119 4.67 9.85 5.92
CA PHE A 119 4.49 9.30 4.58
C PHE A 119 4.40 10.42 3.54
N PHE A 120 4.82 10.15 2.30
CA PHE A 120 4.31 10.89 1.15
C PHE A 120 2.78 10.91 1.23
N ARG A 121 2.14 12.08 1.14
CA ARG A 121 0.67 12.19 1.24
C ARG A 121 0.01 12.74 -0.03
N GLY A 122 0.79 13.13 -1.03
CA GLY A 122 0.28 13.80 -2.23
C GLY A 122 -0.64 14.98 -1.92
N GLY A 123 -1.41 15.44 -2.91
CA GLY A 123 -2.53 16.35 -2.69
C GLY A 123 -3.82 15.63 -2.25
N SER A 124 -4.85 16.39 -1.85
CA SER A 124 -6.15 15.83 -1.46
C SER A 124 -6.82 15.03 -2.58
N VAL A 125 -7.46 13.91 -2.24
CA VAL A 125 -8.25 13.09 -3.17
C VAL A 125 -9.74 13.28 -2.88
N ARG A 126 -10.52 13.70 -3.89
CA ARG A 126 -11.99 13.86 -3.80
C ARG A 126 -12.76 12.92 -4.70
N ASN A 127 -12.11 12.29 -5.66
CA ASN A 127 -12.73 11.37 -6.62
C ASN A 127 -11.70 10.37 -7.16
N VAL A 128 -12.20 9.37 -7.90
CA VAL A 128 -11.39 8.30 -8.48
C VAL A 128 -10.31 8.82 -9.44
N LYS A 129 -10.60 9.87 -10.22
CA LYS A 129 -9.62 10.46 -11.15
C LYS A 129 -8.41 11.00 -10.37
N GLN A 130 -8.67 11.78 -9.31
CA GLN A 130 -7.62 12.30 -8.44
C GLN A 130 -6.88 11.19 -7.71
N ALA A 131 -7.55 10.12 -7.30
CA ALA A 131 -6.88 8.97 -6.68
C ALA A 131 -5.84 8.35 -7.65
N LYS A 132 -6.22 8.16 -8.92
CA LYS A 132 -5.30 7.66 -9.96
C LYS A 132 -4.14 8.62 -10.21
N GLU A 133 -4.40 9.93 -10.27
CA GLU A 133 -3.34 10.94 -10.41
C GLU A 133 -2.34 10.88 -9.25
N ARG A 134 -2.82 10.82 -8.01
CA ARG A 134 -1.97 10.71 -6.82
C ARG A 134 -1.14 9.42 -6.79
N VAL A 135 -1.71 8.32 -7.28
CA VAL A 135 -0.97 7.06 -7.43
C VAL A 135 0.17 7.20 -8.43
N ARG A 136 -0.06 7.83 -9.59
CA ARG A 136 1.02 8.06 -10.57
C ARG A 136 2.12 8.93 -9.99
N GLU A 137 1.77 10.01 -9.31
CA GLU A 137 2.74 10.89 -8.64
C GLU A 137 3.56 10.13 -7.61
N ALA A 138 2.91 9.32 -6.77
CA ALA A 138 3.56 8.47 -5.78
C ALA A 138 4.52 7.47 -6.42
N LEU A 139 4.12 6.82 -7.52
CA LEU A 139 4.95 5.86 -8.23
C LEU A 139 6.17 6.53 -8.88
N VAL A 140 5.98 7.67 -9.54
CA VAL A 140 7.08 8.46 -10.11
C VAL A 140 8.07 8.89 -9.02
N ASP A 141 7.58 9.35 -7.87
CA ASP A 141 8.41 9.69 -6.73
C ASP A 141 9.19 8.48 -6.20
N ALA A 142 8.53 7.32 -6.08
CA ALA A 142 9.17 6.07 -5.66
C ALA A 142 10.30 5.66 -6.60
N VAL A 143 10.05 5.62 -7.92
CA VAL A 143 11.06 5.28 -8.93
C VAL A 143 12.25 6.23 -8.86
N LYS A 144 12.00 7.55 -8.83
CA LYS A 144 13.08 8.55 -8.74
C LYS A 144 13.88 8.41 -7.44
N SER A 145 13.18 8.27 -6.32
CA SER A 145 13.81 8.15 -5.00
C SER A 145 14.66 6.89 -4.91
N LEU A 146 14.15 5.74 -5.36
CA LEU A 146 14.87 4.48 -5.34
C LEU A 146 16.08 4.50 -6.27
N ALA A 147 15.96 5.09 -7.47
CA ALA A 147 17.10 5.28 -8.36
C ALA A 147 18.20 6.16 -7.73
N HIS A 148 17.82 7.28 -7.09
CA HIS A 148 18.77 8.13 -6.36
C HIS A 148 19.41 7.43 -5.16
N LEU A 149 18.64 6.66 -4.40
CA LEU A 149 19.14 5.84 -3.30
C LEU A 149 20.12 4.78 -3.81
N GLY A 150 19.81 4.12 -4.94
CA GLY A 150 20.70 3.17 -5.59
C GLY A 150 22.05 3.79 -5.95
N VAL A 151 22.07 4.98 -6.55
CA VAL A 151 23.32 5.72 -6.84
C VAL A 151 24.06 6.07 -5.55
N ARG A 152 23.34 6.47 -4.49
CA ARG A 152 23.96 6.79 -3.20
C ARG A 152 24.65 5.57 -2.58
N GLU A 153 24.03 4.40 -2.64
CA GLU A 153 24.63 3.16 -2.16
C GLU A 153 25.79 2.70 -3.06
N ALA A 154 25.67 2.82 -4.39
CA ALA A 154 26.76 2.50 -5.32
C ALA A 154 28.01 3.36 -5.09
N ARG A 155 27.85 4.66 -4.75
CA ARG A 155 28.97 5.56 -4.40
C ARG A 155 29.76 5.11 -3.17
N LYS A 156 29.19 4.30 -2.29
CA LYS A 156 29.87 3.79 -1.09
C LYS A 156 30.84 2.65 -1.41
N GLY A 157 30.90 2.19 -2.66
CA GLY A 157 31.85 1.18 -3.10
C GLY A 157 31.49 -0.20 -2.58
N LYS A 158 30.68 -0.92 -3.35
CA LYS A 158 30.82 -2.36 -3.49
C LYS A 158 31.19 -2.64 -4.94
#